data_AF-A0A523I5G7-F1
#
_entry.id   AF-A0A523I5G7-F1
#
_cell.length_a   1.000
_cell.length_b   1.000
_cell.length_c   1.000
_cell.angle_alpha   90.00
_cell.angle_beta   90.00
_cell.angle_gamma   90.00
#
_symmetry.space_group_name_H-M   'P 1'
#
loop_
_entity.id
_entity.type
_entity.pdbx_description
1 polymer ?
#
loop_
_entity_poly.entity_id
_entity_poly.type
_entity_poly.pdbx_seq_one_letter_code
_entity_poly.pdbx_strand_id
1 'polypeptide(L)'
;MLIPKLFSALLIFLILSFSQCLVFGQQESQKLEEEIKKLIEKVAELESTVSALKKHLGSGETEISSQSDSSAKTPVDVELETRLSAELGAEPAEATEPIQSSRTSSGRQFGLFQNMNPNIGVIGNFLGHKVLDNGDFNDGFTFAESEISFRMIIDPFASADFFIAIVPPEETVELEEAYLTYLALPFFLKAKLGFFRTNFGKFNRIHQPERPFIDSPLIFDHYFGDEGLVESGFSLSWLVPNPWDNLIDLTFEITNGQNEVSFDGGDSDDFLYLLHLKNFFDLTPNATLELGLSGVTGVNDPAGKQRSFVEGIDL
;
A
#
# COMPACT_ATOMS: atom_id res chain seq x y z
N MET A 1 -26.48 -18.17 -33.46
CA MET A 1 -27.59 -17.33 -32.94
C MET A 1 -27.78 -17.43 -31.41
N LEU A 2 -26.91 -18.15 -30.66
CA LEU A 2 -26.96 -18.25 -29.18
C LEU A 2 -26.16 -17.15 -28.44
N ILE A 3 -25.23 -16.49 -29.13
CA ILE A 3 -24.21 -15.61 -28.54
C ILE A 3 -24.76 -14.27 -27.99
N PRO A 4 -25.72 -13.56 -28.64
CA PRO A 4 -26.27 -12.32 -28.06
C PRO A 4 -27.14 -12.59 -26.82
N LYS A 5 -27.64 -13.82 -26.65
CA LYS A 5 -28.41 -14.22 -25.48
C LYS A 5 -27.54 -14.48 -24.26
N LEU A 6 -26.28 -14.91 -24.46
CA LEU A 6 -25.34 -15.17 -23.37
C LEU A 6 -24.80 -13.86 -22.77
N PHE A 7 -24.52 -12.86 -23.62
CA PHE A 7 -24.05 -11.55 -23.17
C PHE A 7 -25.16 -10.77 -22.43
N SER A 8 -26.40 -10.82 -22.94
CA SER A 8 -27.55 -10.24 -22.25
C SER A 8 -27.86 -10.96 -20.94
N ALA A 9 -27.63 -12.28 -20.85
CA ALA A 9 -27.79 -13.03 -19.61
C ALA A 9 -26.71 -12.69 -18.58
N LEU A 10 -25.47 -12.44 -19.01
CA LEU A 10 -24.37 -12.04 -18.12
C LEU A 10 -24.59 -10.63 -17.56
N LEU A 11 -25.06 -9.69 -18.39
CA LEU A 11 -25.39 -8.33 -17.95
C LEU A 11 -26.58 -8.30 -16.98
N ILE A 12 -27.62 -9.11 -17.23
CA ILE A 12 -28.74 -9.27 -16.30
C ILE A 12 -28.28 -9.94 -15.01
N PHE A 13 -27.36 -10.91 -15.07
CA PHE A 13 -26.78 -11.55 -13.89
C PHE A 13 -25.93 -10.58 -13.07
N LEU A 14 -25.16 -9.70 -13.71
CA LEU A 14 -24.37 -8.65 -13.06
C LEU A 14 -25.27 -7.61 -12.38
N ILE A 15 -26.35 -7.19 -13.03
CA ILE A 15 -27.34 -6.25 -12.46
C ILE A 15 -28.13 -6.91 -11.31
N LEU A 16 -28.50 -8.19 -11.43
CA LEU A 16 -29.13 -8.94 -10.34
C LEU A 16 -28.17 -9.21 -9.18
N SER A 17 -26.89 -9.49 -9.43
CA SER A 17 -25.89 -9.69 -8.36
C SER A 17 -25.61 -8.38 -7.63
N PHE A 18 -25.58 -7.25 -8.35
CA PHE A 18 -25.49 -5.91 -7.73
C PHE A 18 -26.73 -5.59 -6.88
N SER A 19 -27.92 -5.96 -7.35
CA SER A 19 -29.17 -5.79 -6.59
C SER A 19 -29.22 -6.68 -5.35
N GLN A 20 -28.66 -7.88 -5.42
CA GLN A 20 -28.54 -8.79 -4.27
C GLN A 20 -27.48 -8.33 -3.25
N CYS A 21 -26.42 -7.65 -3.70
CA CYS A 21 -25.42 -7.04 -2.83
C CYS A 21 -26.02 -5.94 -1.93
N LEU A 22 -26.95 -5.14 -2.49
CA LEU A 22 -27.73 -4.14 -1.75
C LEU A 22 -28.60 -4.75 -0.64
N VAL A 23 -29.18 -5.93 -0.88
CA VAL A 23 -29.99 -6.64 0.13
C VAL A 23 -29.10 -7.33 1.18
N PHE A 24 -27.94 -7.86 0.79
CA PHE A 24 -26.99 -8.49 1.71
C PHE A 24 -26.34 -7.48 2.66
N GLY A 25 -25.98 -6.28 2.17
CA GLY A 25 -25.47 -5.20 3.00
C GLY A 25 -26.47 -4.73 4.06
N GLN A 26 -27.77 -4.79 3.74
CA GLN A 26 -28.84 -4.45 4.70
C GLN A 26 -29.00 -5.51 5.80
N GLN A 27 -28.73 -6.78 5.50
CA GLN A 27 -28.77 -7.89 6.48
C GLN A 27 -27.50 -7.94 7.34
N GLU A 28 -26.34 -7.59 6.77
CA GLU A 28 -25.07 -7.53 7.49
C GLU A 28 -25.02 -6.32 8.44
N SER A 29 -25.57 -5.17 8.05
CA SER A 29 -25.77 -4.01 8.93
C SER A 29 -26.63 -4.35 10.15
N GLN A 30 -27.74 -5.08 9.99
CA GLN A 30 -28.58 -5.50 11.12
C GLN A 30 -27.87 -6.47 12.07
N LYS A 31 -27.07 -7.38 11.51
CA LYS A 31 -26.28 -8.34 12.31
C LYS A 31 -25.15 -7.63 13.06
N LEU A 32 -24.54 -6.62 12.45
CA LEU A 32 -23.50 -5.79 13.05
C LEU A 32 -24.05 -4.93 14.18
N GLU A 33 -25.24 -4.35 14.03
CA GLU A 33 -25.94 -3.62 15.11
C GLU A 33 -26.25 -4.53 16.32
N GLU A 34 -26.63 -5.78 16.07
CA GLU A 34 -26.90 -6.76 17.13
C GLU A 34 -25.61 -7.17 17.87
N GLU A 35 -24.49 -7.32 17.15
CA GLU A 35 -23.17 -7.57 17.74
C GLU A 35 -22.65 -6.36 18.53
N ILE A 36 -22.80 -5.14 18.01
CA ILE A 36 -22.42 -3.91 18.73
C ILE A 36 -23.20 -3.77 20.04
N LYS A 37 -24.51 -4.04 20.02
CA LYS A 37 -25.33 -4.01 21.23
C LYS A 37 -24.86 -5.03 22.27
N LYS A 38 -24.47 -6.22 21.82
CA LYS A 38 -23.95 -7.29 22.68
C LYS A 38 -22.55 -6.97 23.22
N LEU A 39 -21.71 -6.25 22.46
CA LEU A 39 -20.43 -5.75 22.94
C LEU A 39 -20.61 -4.64 23.98
N ILE A 40 -21.53 -3.69 23.78
CA ILE A 40 -21.82 -2.63 24.75
C ILE A 40 -22.28 -3.22 26.09
N GLU A 41 -23.12 -4.25 26.06
CA GLU A 41 -23.59 -4.94 27.27
C GLU A 41 -22.43 -5.66 28.01
N LYS A 42 -21.51 -6.29 27.26
CA LYS A 42 -20.30 -6.91 27.84
C LYS A 42 -19.31 -5.90 28.41
N VAL A 43 -19.18 -4.72 27.80
CA VAL A 43 -18.33 -3.65 28.32
C VAL A 43 -18.91 -3.10 29.62
N ALA A 44 -20.22 -2.91 29.71
CA ALA A 44 -20.89 -2.50 30.94
C ALA A 44 -20.71 -3.55 32.07
N GLU A 45 -20.74 -4.85 31.73
CA GLU A 45 -20.45 -5.94 32.67
C GLU A 45 -18.98 -5.91 33.13
N LEU A 46 -18.03 -5.71 32.21
CA LEU A 46 -16.60 -5.57 32.51
C LEU A 46 -16.30 -4.36 33.39
N GLU A 47 -16.92 -3.20 33.13
CA GLU A 47 -16.77 -2.02 33.98
C GLU A 47 -17.30 -2.26 35.41
N SER A 48 -18.38 -3.03 35.54
CA SER A 48 -18.92 -3.40 36.85
C SER A 48 -17.97 -4.35 37.61
N THR A 49 -17.32 -5.28 36.91
CA THR A 49 -16.34 -6.21 37.51
C THR A 49 -15.03 -5.51 37.87
N VAL A 50 -14.56 -4.56 37.04
CA VAL A 50 -13.40 -3.71 37.34
C VAL A 50 -13.68 -2.79 38.53
N SER A 51 -14.89 -2.24 38.64
CA SER A 51 -15.30 -1.43 39.80
C SER A 51 -15.37 -2.28 41.08
N ALA A 52 -15.87 -3.51 41.00
CA ALA A 52 -15.87 -4.46 42.11
C ALA A 52 -14.45 -4.90 42.52
N LEU A 53 -13.54 -5.12 41.57
CA LEU A 53 -12.13 -5.45 41.81
C LEU A 53 -11.36 -4.26 42.41
N LYS A 54 -11.60 -3.04 41.92
CA LYS A 54 -10.99 -1.81 42.46
C LYS A 54 -11.42 -1.54 43.90
N LYS A 55 -12.66 -1.88 44.26
CA LYS A 55 -13.16 -1.83 45.64
C LYS A 55 -12.49 -2.87 46.54
N HIS A 56 -12.05 -4.01 45.98
CA HIS A 56 -11.27 -5.02 46.69
C HIS A 56 -9.77 -4.67 46.81
N LEU A 57 -9.20 -3.89 45.89
CA LEU A 57 -7.81 -3.41 45.96
C LEU A 57 -7.62 -2.15 46.82
N GLY A 58 -8.66 -1.33 47.00
CA GLY A 58 -8.63 -0.14 47.88
C GLY A 58 -8.49 -0.43 49.38
N SER A 59 -8.44 -1.70 49.79
CA SER A 59 -8.19 -2.13 51.18
C SER A 59 -6.78 -2.67 51.43
N GLY A 60 -5.84 -2.50 50.48
CA GLY A 60 -4.47 -3.02 50.58
C GLY A 60 -3.34 -2.00 50.71
N GLU A 61 -3.60 -0.70 50.52
CA GLU A 61 -2.56 0.35 50.57
C GLU A 61 -2.44 0.97 51.97
N THR A 62 -2.06 0.17 52.96
CA THR A 62 -1.50 0.69 54.22
C THR A 62 -0.59 -0.37 54.83
N GLU A 63 0.52 -0.70 54.15
CA GLU A 63 1.74 -1.23 54.78
C GLU A 63 2.86 -1.34 53.72
N ILE A 64 4.09 -1.07 54.16
CA ILE A 64 5.37 -1.16 53.42
C ILE A 64 5.79 0.12 52.65
N SER A 65 6.00 1.18 53.42
CA SER A 65 7.07 2.15 53.19
C SER A 65 8.15 1.91 54.25
N SER A 66 9.21 1.17 53.93
CA SER A 66 10.55 1.29 54.56
C SER A 66 11.56 0.28 54.01
N GLN A 67 12.79 0.75 53.74
CA GLN A 67 14.05 0.02 53.41
C GLN A 67 14.21 -0.37 51.93
N SER A 68 15.32 -0.11 51.22
CA SER A 68 16.70 0.25 51.60
C SER A 68 17.53 0.68 50.36
N ASP A 69 18.45 1.62 50.56
CA ASP A 69 19.62 1.93 49.72
C ASP A 69 20.59 0.74 49.51
N SER A 70 21.27 0.68 48.34
CA SER A 70 22.74 0.43 48.18
C SER A 70 23.13 -0.41 46.94
N SER A 71 24.19 0.07 46.24
CA SER A 71 25.21 -0.65 45.44
C SER A 71 24.80 -1.33 44.12
N ALA A 72 25.65 -1.55 43.11
CA ALA A 72 26.98 -1.09 42.69
C ALA A 72 27.25 -1.77 41.32
N LYS A 73 28.11 -1.16 40.49
CA LYS A 73 28.53 -1.63 39.16
C LYS A 73 29.07 -3.06 39.15
N THR A 74 28.77 -3.82 38.08
CA THR A 74 29.24 -5.19 37.84
C THR A 74 30.13 -5.24 36.58
N PRO A 75 31.16 -6.11 36.49
CA PRO A 75 32.30 -5.95 35.58
C PRO A 75 32.13 -6.75 34.29
N VAL A 76 31.23 -6.32 33.40
CA VAL A 76 31.02 -6.98 32.09
C VAL A 76 31.23 -6.02 30.91
N ASP A 77 31.30 -4.71 31.16
CA ASP A 77 31.40 -3.68 30.11
C ASP A 77 32.83 -3.42 29.60
N VAL A 78 33.86 -3.94 30.29
CA VAL A 78 35.27 -3.67 29.94
C VAL A 78 35.80 -4.63 28.86
N GLU A 79 35.20 -5.80 28.70
CA GLU A 79 35.68 -6.82 27.76
C GLU A 79 35.14 -6.63 26.33
N LEU A 80 34.01 -5.94 26.17
CA LEU A 80 33.39 -5.64 24.87
C LEU A 80 34.06 -4.45 24.15
N GLU A 81 34.46 -3.40 24.87
CA GLU A 81 35.19 -2.24 24.34
C GLU A 81 36.60 -2.62 23.82
N THR A 82 37.22 -3.64 24.44
CA THR A 82 38.57 -4.10 24.09
C THR A 82 38.59 -4.95 22.82
N ARG A 83 37.44 -5.53 22.40
CA ARG A 83 37.34 -6.27 21.12
C ARG A 83 36.95 -5.38 19.95
N LEU A 84 36.26 -4.27 20.21
CA LEU A 84 35.84 -3.32 19.18
C LEU A 84 37.01 -2.48 18.65
N SER A 85 37.98 -2.16 19.50
CA SER A 85 39.18 -1.38 19.14
C SER A 85 40.29 -2.20 18.45
N ALA A 86 40.18 -3.54 18.44
CA ALA A 86 41.13 -4.43 17.78
C ALA A 86 40.75 -4.75 16.31
N GLU A 87 39.48 -4.61 15.93
CA GLU A 87 38.99 -4.85 14.55
C GLU A 87 39.09 -3.59 13.66
N LEU A 88 39.24 -2.40 14.27
CA LEU A 88 39.35 -1.09 13.59
C LEU A 88 40.78 -0.71 13.17
N GLY A 89 41.74 -1.64 13.24
CA GLY A 89 43.16 -1.39 12.96
C GLY A 89 43.77 -2.11 11.75
N ALA A 90 42.97 -2.81 10.94
CA ALA A 90 43.49 -3.59 9.80
C ALA A 90 43.06 -2.98 8.45
N GLU A 91 43.93 -2.15 7.88
CA GLU A 91 43.88 -1.62 6.52
C GLU A 91 44.32 -2.69 5.50
N PRO A 92 43.57 -2.95 4.42
CA PRO A 92 44.09 -3.60 3.23
C PRO A 92 44.22 -2.61 2.06
N ALA A 93 45.37 -2.71 1.41
CA ALA A 93 45.87 -1.86 0.33
C ALA A 93 45.03 -1.88 -0.96
N GLU A 94 45.19 -0.78 -1.72
CA GLU A 94 44.69 -0.53 -3.07
C GLU A 94 44.95 -1.68 -4.06
N ALA A 95 43.94 -1.99 -4.88
CA ALA A 95 44.11 -2.54 -6.22
C ALA A 95 42.96 -2.11 -7.16
N THR A 96 43.31 -1.24 -8.09
CA THR A 96 42.55 -0.80 -9.27
C THR A 96 42.27 -1.97 -10.21
N GLU A 97 41.03 -2.14 -10.72
CA GLU A 97 40.67 -2.69 -12.05
C GLU A 97 39.13 -2.60 -12.29
N PRO A 98 38.66 -2.56 -13.57
CA PRO A 98 37.40 -1.93 -13.96
C PRO A 98 36.16 -2.83 -13.82
N ILE A 99 35.02 -2.20 -13.52
CA ILE A 99 33.71 -2.85 -13.36
C ILE A 99 33.17 -3.33 -14.73
N GLN A 100 33.24 -4.63 -14.98
CA GLN A 100 32.41 -5.33 -15.96
C GLN A 100 31.45 -6.27 -15.20
N SER A 101 30.17 -5.90 -15.12
CA SER A 101 29.12 -6.77 -14.59
C SER A 101 28.69 -7.79 -15.66
N SER A 102 29.39 -8.93 -15.70
CA SER A 102 28.89 -10.14 -16.35
C SER A 102 28.08 -10.94 -15.31
N ARG A 103 26.77 -11.03 -15.51
CA ARG A 103 25.88 -11.88 -14.71
C ARG A 103 26.30 -13.35 -14.91
N THR A 104 27.02 -13.89 -13.94
CA THR A 104 27.24 -15.34 -13.84
C THR A 104 26.44 -15.85 -12.66
N SER A 105 25.33 -16.54 -12.95
CA SER A 105 24.58 -17.35 -12.00
C SER A 105 25.47 -18.51 -11.53
N SER A 106 26.27 -18.27 -10.50
CA SER A 106 26.94 -19.33 -9.76
C SER A 106 26.09 -19.65 -8.54
N GLY A 107 25.60 -20.89 -8.49
CA GLY A 107 24.86 -21.45 -7.36
C GLY A 107 25.67 -21.29 -6.09
N ARG A 108 25.32 -20.26 -5.32
CA ARG A 108 25.88 -19.96 -4.02
C ARG A 108 24.81 -20.30 -3.00
N GLN A 109 24.94 -21.54 -2.50
CA GLN A 109 24.20 -22.08 -1.37
C GLN A 109 24.69 -21.37 -0.10
N PHE A 110 24.27 -20.11 0.08
CA PHE A 110 24.45 -19.36 1.31
C PHE A 110 23.12 -19.33 2.08
N GLY A 111 23.22 -19.35 3.41
CA GLY A 111 22.21 -19.89 4.32
C GLY A 111 20.81 -19.28 4.25
N LEU A 112 19.86 -20.01 4.83
CA LEU A 112 18.43 -19.70 4.99
C LEU A 112 18.11 -18.31 5.61
N PHE A 113 19.14 -17.54 6.01
CA PHE A 113 19.03 -16.22 6.61
C PHE A 113 19.46 -15.07 5.68
N GLN A 114 20.01 -15.36 4.49
CA GLN A 114 20.30 -14.33 3.48
C GLN A 114 19.04 -13.84 2.72
N ASN A 115 17.93 -14.56 2.87
CA ASN A 115 16.63 -14.20 2.29
C ASN A 115 15.95 -12.99 2.97
N MET A 116 16.50 -12.48 4.07
CA MET A 116 15.93 -11.34 4.83
C MET A 116 16.73 -10.04 4.66
N ASN A 117 17.61 -9.93 3.67
CA ASN A 117 18.21 -8.65 3.31
C ASN A 117 17.40 -8.02 2.18
N PRO A 118 16.75 -6.86 2.36
CA PRO A 118 16.01 -6.22 1.28
C PRO A 118 16.97 -5.80 0.16
N ASN A 119 16.48 -5.83 -1.07
CA ASN A 119 17.08 -5.05 -2.15
C ASN A 119 16.82 -3.58 -1.88
N ILE A 120 17.88 -2.79 -1.84
CA ILE A 120 17.84 -1.35 -1.57
C ILE A 120 18.22 -0.61 -2.85
N GLY A 121 17.37 0.29 -3.31
CA GLY A 121 17.62 1.14 -4.47
C GLY A 121 17.34 2.60 -4.14
N VAL A 122 18.07 3.50 -4.80
CA VAL A 122 17.82 4.94 -4.72
C VAL A 122 17.67 5.48 -6.14
N ILE A 123 16.61 6.27 -6.36
CA ILE A 123 16.33 6.98 -7.60
C ILE A 123 16.28 8.47 -7.29
N GLY A 124 16.81 9.31 -8.18
CA GLY A 124 16.75 10.76 -8.05
C GLY A 124 16.23 11.39 -9.33
N ASN A 125 15.32 12.35 -9.21
CA ASN A 125 14.67 13.04 -10.31
C ASN A 125 15.22 14.47 -10.46
N PHE A 126 15.84 14.75 -11.60
CA PHE A 126 16.41 16.06 -11.93
C PHE A 126 15.66 16.64 -13.12
N LEU A 127 15.02 17.79 -12.90
CA LEU A 127 14.26 18.50 -13.90
C LEU A 127 15.02 19.74 -14.35
N GLY A 128 14.85 20.08 -15.62
CA GLY A 128 15.30 21.34 -16.17
C GLY A 128 14.22 21.89 -17.07
N HIS A 129 13.82 23.13 -16.82
CA HIS A 129 12.81 23.79 -17.64
C HIS A 129 13.32 25.14 -18.14
N LYS A 130 12.82 25.50 -19.33
CA LYS A 130 13.10 26.77 -19.97
C LYS A 130 11.83 27.28 -20.62
N VAL A 131 11.36 28.44 -20.19
CA VAL A 131 10.19 29.10 -20.77
C VAL A 131 10.65 29.99 -21.92
N LEU A 132 10.02 29.84 -23.08
CA LEU A 132 10.38 30.55 -24.32
C LEU A 132 9.70 31.91 -24.45
N ASP A 133 9.07 32.40 -23.38
CA ASP A 133 8.39 33.69 -23.33
C ASP A 133 9.19 34.70 -22.49
N ASN A 134 9.07 35.98 -22.82
CA ASN A 134 9.82 37.08 -22.19
C ASN A 134 9.24 37.51 -20.81
N GLY A 135 8.46 36.63 -20.17
CA GLY A 135 7.94 36.85 -18.82
C GLY A 135 8.97 36.52 -17.74
N ASP A 136 8.71 36.96 -16.50
CA ASP A 136 9.47 36.53 -15.31
C ASP A 136 9.10 35.08 -14.98
N PHE A 137 9.62 34.14 -15.77
CA PHE A 137 9.58 32.72 -15.47
C PHE A 137 10.94 32.30 -14.91
N ASN A 138 10.92 31.53 -13.82
CA ASN A 138 12.13 31.05 -13.17
C ASN A 138 12.70 29.87 -13.96
N ASP A 139 13.40 30.11 -15.07
CA ASP A 139 14.19 29.06 -15.74
C ASP A 139 15.22 28.47 -14.77
N GLY A 140 15.42 27.15 -14.81
CA GLY A 140 16.37 26.53 -13.90
C GLY A 140 16.46 25.03 -13.98
N PHE A 141 17.29 24.50 -13.09
CA PHE A 141 17.35 23.08 -12.77
C PHE A 141 16.81 22.89 -11.36
N THR A 142 16.00 21.86 -11.19
CA THR A 142 15.41 21.49 -9.90
C THR A 142 15.71 20.02 -9.67
N PHE A 143 16.14 19.69 -8.45
CA PHE A 143 16.12 18.31 -7.99
C PHE A 143 14.78 18.12 -7.29
N ALA A 144 13.82 17.47 -7.95
CA ALA A 144 12.44 17.38 -7.45
C ALA A 144 12.35 16.41 -6.27
N GLU A 145 12.85 15.20 -6.47
CA GLU A 145 12.63 14.11 -5.53
C GLU A 145 13.80 13.13 -5.55
N SER A 146 14.00 12.47 -4.40
CA SER A 146 14.81 11.28 -4.27
C SER A 146 13.97 10.19 -3.61
N GLU A 147 13.82 9.05 -4.26
CA GLU A 147 13.09 7.91 -3.71
C GLU A 147 14.07 6.82 -3.28
N ILE A 148 13.86 6.28 -2.08
CA ILE A 148 14.57 5.12 -1.55
C ILE A 148 13.59 3.96 -1.48
N SER A 149 13.92 2.86 -2.17
CA SER A 149 13.12 1.63 -2.20
C SER A 149 13.78 0.52 -1.39
N PHE A 150 13.00 -0.17 -0.56
CA PHE A 150 13.36 -1.40 0.15
C PHE A 150 12.41 -2.51 -0.26
N ARG A 151 12.92 -3.54 -0.95
CA ARG A 151 12.10 -4.63 -1.50
C ARG A 151 12.62 -5.97 -1.04
N MET A 152 11.78 -6.78 -0.41
CA MET A 152 12.16 -8.05 0.19
C MET A 152 11.20 -9.16 -0.21
N ILE A 153 11.74 -10.34 -0.50
CA ILE A 153 10.96 -11.58 -0.59
C ILE A 153 11.01 -12.25 0.78
N ILE A 154 9.91 -12.19 1.53
CA ILE A 154 9.80 -12.77 2.87
C ILE A 154 9.79 -14.30 2.78
N ASP A 155 8.99 -14.84 1.86
CA ASP A 155 8.90 -16.27 1.55
C ASP A 155 8.62 -16.44 0.04
N PRO A 156 8.62 -17.68 -0.53
CA PRO A 156 8.38 -17.90 -1.95
C PRO A 156 7.07 -17.34 -2.52
N PHE A 157 6.12 -16.98 -1.65
CA PHE A 157 4.78 -16.52 -1.95
C PHE A 157 4.47 -15.14 -1.34
N ALA A 158 5.35 -14.56 -0.54
CA ALA A 158 5.14 -13.30 0.15
C ALA A 158 6.30 -12.32 -0.09
N SER A 159 5.96 -11.07 -0.42
CA SER A 159 6.92 -9.96 -0.53
C SER A 159 6.50 -8.77 0.31
N ALA A 160 7.47 -7.92 0.64
CA ALA A 160 7.28 -6.63 1.27
C ALA A 160 8.01 -5.56 0.46
N ASP A 161 7.34 -4.44 0.23
CA ASP A 161 7.86 -3.34 -0.56
C ASP A 161 7.59 -2.03 0.20
N PHE A 162 8.63 -1.22 0.37
CA PHE A 162 8.58 0.10 1.03
C PHE A 162 9.28 1.13 0.14
N PHE A 163 8.65 2.28 -0.02
CA PHE A 163 9.13 3.39 -0.83
C PHE A 163 9.02 4.67 -0.02
N ILE A 164 10.13 5.38 0.13
CA ILE A 164 10.23 6.62 0.89
C ILE A 164 10.76 7.69 -0.05
N ALA A 165 9.99 8.75 -0.24
CA ALA A 165 10.41 9.92 -0.99
C ALA A 165 10.99 10.97 -0.05
N ILE A 166 11.98 11.68 -0.57
CA ILE A 166 12.57 12.87 0.01
C ILE A 166 12.38 13.94 -1.04
N VAL A 167 11.69 15.04 -0.70
CA VAL A 167 11.38 16.14 -1.62
C VAL A 167 12.15 17.38 -1.15
N PRO A 168 13.37 17.63 -1.65
CA PRO A 168 14.22 18.70 -1.15
C PRO A 168 13.66 20.12 -1.30
N PRO A 169 12.90 20.47 -2.36
CA PRO A 169 12.27 21.78 -2.46
C PRO A 169 11.30 22.09 -1.31
N GLU A 170 10.66 21.06 -0.75
CA GLU A 170 9.68 21.19 0.34
C GLU A 170 10.27 20.79 1.71
N GLU A 171 11.50 20.26 1.71
CA GLU A 171 12.20 19.70 2.86
C GLU A 171 11.40 18.60 3.58
N THR A 172 10.54 17.89 2.84
CA THR A 172 9.68 16.82 3.37
C THR A 172 10.25 15.43 3.13
N VAL A 173 9.89 14.51 4.02
CA VAL A 173 10.11 13.07 3.87
C VAL A 173 8.75 12.41 3.93
N GLU A 174 8.42 11.68 2.88
CA GLU A 174 7.08 11.17 2.65
C GLU A 174 7.13 9.66 2.43
N LEU A 175 6.14 8.97 3.00
CA LEU A 175 5.95 7.56 2.72
C LEU A 175 5.11 7.46 1.46
N GLU A 176 5.70 6.97 0.37
CA GLU A 176 5.02 6.79 -0.91
C GLU A 176 4.14 5.54 -0.86
N GLU A 177 4.74 4.41 -0.49
CA GLU A 177 4.07 3.13 -0.40
C GLU A 177 4.74 2.24 0.65
N ALA A 178 3.94 1.44 1.35
CA ALA A 178 4.40 0.41 2.27
C ALA A 178 3.37 -0.73 2.31
N TYR A 179 3.65 -1.83 1.63
CA TYR A 179 2.70 -2.93 1.53
C TYR A 179 3.35 -4.31 1.53
N LEU A 180 2.54 -5.29 1.91
CA LEU A 180 2.83 -6.71 1.81
C LEU A 180 2.00 -7.31 0.68
N THR A 181 2.63 -8.15 -0.15
CA THR A 181 1.94 -8.90 -1.20
C THR A 181 2.02 -10.39 -0.91
N TYR A 182 0.88 -11.09 -1.04
CA TYR A 182 0.80 -12.53 -0.94
C TYR A 182 0.22 -13.13 -2.23
N LEU A 183 0.94 -14.08 -2.82
CA LEU A 183 0.70 -14.60 -4.17
C LEU A 183 0.07 -16.00 -4.19
N ALA A 184 0.04 -16.71 -3.06
CA ALA A 184 -0.38 -18.11 -3.00
C ALA A 184 -1.80 -18.31 -2.44
N LEU A 185 -2.73 -17.44 -2.82
CA LEU A 185 -4.13 -17.70 -2.54
C LEU A 185 -4.70 -18.72 -3.55
N PRO A 186 -5.67 -19.56 -3.14
CA PRO A 186 -6.39 -20.43 -4.06
C PRO A 186 -7.01 -19.65 -5.22
N PHE A 187 -7.32 -20.34 -6.32
CA PHE A 187 -7.99 -19.75 -7.49
C PHE A 187 -7.21 -18.65 -8.22
N PHE A 188 -5.87 -18.67 -8.18
CA PHE A 188 -5.02 -17.65 -8.83
C PHE A 188 -5.25 -16.23 -8.27
N LEU A 189 -5.60 -16.16 -6.99
CA LEU A 189 -5.78 -14.91 -6.28
C LEU A 189 -4.44 -14.39 -5.76
N LYS A 190 -4.33 -13.07 -5.68
CA LYS A 190 -3.23 -12.34 -5.05
C LYS A 190 -3.80 -11.32 -4.10
N ALA A 191 -3.25 -11.21 -2.90
CA ALA A 191 -3.65 -10.19 -1.93
C ALA A 191 -2.51 -9.19 -1.75
N LYS A 192 -2.87 -7.93 -1.56
CA LYS A 192 -1.98 -6.85 -1.13
C LYS A 192 -2.61 -6.17 0.09
N LEU A 193 -1.81 -5.85 1.10
CA LEU A 193 -2.23 -5.17 2.32
C LEU A 193 -1.20 -4.11 2.69
N GLY A 194 -1.64 -2.87 2.95
CA GLY A 194 -0.78 -1.79 3.40
C GLY A 194 -1.20 -0.44 2.84
N PHE A 195 -0.26 0.48 2.73
CA PHE A 195 -0.41 1.78 2.10
C PHE A 195 0.13 1.70 0.66
N PHE A 196 -0.70 1.93 -0.35
CA PHE A 196 -0.32 1.76 -1.74
C PHE A 196 -1.15 2.61 -2.70
N ARG A 197 -0.59 2.86 -3.89
CA ARG A 197 -1.30 3.43 -5.03
C ARG A 197 -2.34 2.45 -5.53
N THR A 198 -3.60 2.86 -5.49
CA THR A 198 -4.73 2.03 -5.90
C THR A 198 -4.66 1.68 -7.40
N ASN A 199 -5.31 0.60 -7.80
CA ASN A 199 -5.35 0.15 -9.19
C ASN A 199 -6.34 0.96 -10.07
N PHE A 200 -6.53 2.26 -9.81
CA PHE A 200 -7.37 3.13 -10.64
C PHE A 200 -6.66 3.52 -11.94
N GLY A 201 -6.99 2.81 -13.02
CA GLY A 201 -6.37 3.00 -14.32
C GLY A 201 -4.87 2.68 -14.34
N LYS A 202 -4.25 2.85 -15.52
CA LYS A 202 -2.81 2.58 -15.68
C LYS A 202 -1.92 3.65 -15.03
N PHE A 203 -2.35 4.91 -15.11
CA PHE A 203 -1.50 6.05 -14.76
C PHE A 203 -1.28 6.18 -13.24
N ASN A 204 -2.31 5.95 -12.42
CA ASN A 204 -2.23 6.09 -10.96
C ASN A 204 -1.14 5.23 -10.31
N ARG A 205 -0.76 4.14 -10.98
CA ARG A 205 0.19 3.15 -10.47
C ARG A 205 1.65 3.49 -10.76
N ILE A 206 1.91 4.58 -11.47
CA ILE A 206 3.25 4.96 -11.92
C ILE A 206 3.77 6.07 -11.01
N HIS A 207 4.88 5.79 -10.32
CA HIS A 207 5.58 6.74 -9.47
C HIS A 207 6.14 7.88 -10.32
N GLN A 208 6.24 9.08 -9.75
CA GLN A 208 6.66 10.27 -10.47
C GLN A 208 8.00 10.11 -11.25
N PRO A 209 9.06 9.45 -10.71
CA PRO A 209 10.31 9.24 -11.44
C PRO A 209 10.16 8.29 -12.65
N GLU A 210 9.14 7.45 -12.65
CA GLU A 210 8.88 6.43 -13.68
C GLU A 210 7.87 6.91 -14.73
N ARG A 211 7.23 8.07 -14.51
CA ARG A 211 6.25 8.63 -15.43
C ARG A 211 6.92 9.00 -16.76
N PRO A 212 6.25 8.76 -17.90
CA PRO A 212 6.76 9.17 -19.21
C PRO A 212 6.63 10.69 -19.45
N PHE A 213 5.92 11.40 -18.57
CA PHE A 213 5.68 12.82 -18.62
C PHE A 213 6.19 13.49 -17.34
N ILE A 214 6.61 14.75 -17.46
CA ILE A 214 7.02 15.57 -16.31
C ILE A 214 5.80 15.92 -15.46
N ASP A 215 4.76 16.45 -16.10
CA ASP A 215 3.52 16.82 -15.44
C ASP A 215 2.50 15.68 -15.51
N SER A 216 1.69 15.57 -14.48
CA SER A 216 0.51 14.71 -14.46
C SER A 216 -0.57 15.21 -15.43
N PRO A 217 -1.36 14.33 -16.05
CA PRO A 217 -2.53 14.74 -16.80
C PRO A 217 -3.50 15.49 -15.87
N LEU A 218 -3.89 16.72 -16.24
CA LEU A 218 -4.77 17.57 -15.44
C LEU A 218 -6.06 16.89 -14.94
N ILE A 219 -6.56 15.90 -15.67
CA ILE A 219 -7.74 15.15 -15.25
C ILE A 219 -7.47 14.27 -14.03
N PHE A 220 -6.27 13.68 -13.92
CA PHE A 220 -5.87 12.91 -12.75
C PHE A 220 -5.74 13.83 -11.55
N ASP A 221 -5.03 14.95 -11.68
CA ASP A 221 -4.84 15.92 -10.59
C ASP A 221 -6.17 16.48 -10.09
N HIS A 222 -7.10 16.73 -11.00
CA HIS A 222 -8.41 17.26 -10.64
C HIS A 222 -9.27 16.28 -9.84
N TYR A 223 -9.13 14.97 -10.05
CA TYR A 223 -9.89 13.97 -9.33
C TYR A 223 -9.16 13.43 -8.10
N PHE A 224 -7.85 13.27 -8.16
CA PHE A 224 -7.12 12.56 -7.10
C PHE A 224 -6.00 13.39 -6.47
N GLY A 225 -5.71 14.59 -6.98
CA GLY A 225 -4.56 15.38 -6.55
C GLY A 225 -3.26 14.96 -7.25
N ASP A 226 -2.17 15.68 -6.96
CA ASP A 226 -0.86 15.50 -7.61
C ASP A 226 -0.24 14.11 -7.36
N GLU A 227 -0.43 13.61 -6.14
CA GLU A 227 0.02 12.28 -5.71
C GLU A 227 -0.81 11.12 -6.29
N GLY A 228 -2.00 11.43 -6.79
CA GLY A 228 -2.98 10.44 -7.22
C GLY A 228 -3.71 9.78 -6.04
N LEU A 229 -4.36 8.66 -6.32
CA LEU A 229 -5.15 7.92 -5.34
C LEU A 229 -4.28 6.88 -4.63
N VAL A 230 -3.63 7.32 -3.54
CA VAL A 230 -2.80 6.52 -2.65
C VAL A 230 -3.54 6.32 -1.33
N GLU A 231 -3.71 5.07 -0.90
CA GLU A 231 -4.54 4.79 0.27
C GLU A 231 -4.03 3.60 1.09
N SER A 232 -4.41 3.59 2.36
CA SER A 232 -4.23 2.42 3.23
C SER A 232 -5.38 1.45 3.04
N GLY A 233 -5.11 0.17 2.81
CA GLY A 233 -6.18 -0.81 2.67
C GLY A 233 -5.74 -2.20 2.25
N PHE A 234 -6.69 -2.90 1.63
CA PHE A 234 -6.56 -4.25 1.14
C PHE A 234 -6.96 -4.31 -0.34
N SER A 235 -6.17 -5.02 -1.14
CA SER A 235 -6.42 -5.26 -2.56
C SER A 235 -6.37 -6.76 -2.84
N LEU A 236 -7.35 -7.24 -3.60
CA LEU A 236 -7.45 -8.63 -4.04
C LEU A 236 -7.52 -8.65 -5.56
N SER A 237 -6.52 -9.27 -6.20
CA SER A 237 -6.48 -9.46 -7.65
C SER A 237 -6.76 -10.90 -8.00
N TRP A 238 -7.61 -11.10 -9.00
CA TRP A 238 -7.98 -12.40 -9.51
C TRP A 238 -7.63 -12.52 -10.98
N LEU A 239 -6.68 -13.40 -11.28
CA LEU A 239 -6.43 -13.78 -12.66
C LEU A 239 -7.49 -14.78 -13.12
N VAL A 240 -8.51 -14.29 -13.82
CA VAL A 240 -9.72 -15.05 -14.15
C VAL A 240 -9.43 -16.10 -15.22
N PRO A 241 -9.50 -17.41 -14.88
CA PRO A 241 -9.33 -18.46 -15.87
C PRO A 241 -10.50 -18.42 -16.86
N ASN A 242 -10.20 -18.38 -18.15
CA ASN A 242 -11.21 -18.29 -19.20
C ASN A 242 -10.86 -19.20 -20.39
N PRO A 243 -11.86 -19.64 -21.18
CA PRO A 243 -11.65 -20.56 -22.30
C PRO A 243 -11.09 -19.89 -23.57
N TRP A 244 -10.90 -18.57 -23.57
CA TRP A 244 -10.51 -17.80 -24.75
C TRP A 244 -9.01 -17.47 -24.78
N ASP A 245 -8.23 -18.01 -23.85
CA ASP A 245 -6.78 -17.79 -23.72
C ASP A 245 -6.38 -16.30 -23.61
N ASN A 246 -7.31 -15.46 -23.15
CA ASN A 246 -7.05 -14.04 -22.90
C ASN A 246 -6.55 -13.87 -21.46
N LEU A 247 -5.69 -12.90 -21.21
CA LEU A 247 -5.31 -12.54 -19.85
C LEU A 247 -6.35 -11.57 -19.29
N ILE A 248 -7.12 -12.00 -18.29
CA ILE A 248 -8.13 -11.18 -17.61
C ILE A 248 -7.76 -11.09 -16.14
N ASP A 249 -7.50 -9.87 -15.66
CA ASP A 249 -7.21 -9.58 -14.25
C ASP A 249 -8.34 -8.72 -13.69
N LEU A 250 -8.98 -9.20 -12.62
CA LEU A 250 -10.01 -8.47 -11.90
C LEU A 250 -9.48 -8.12 -10.51
N THR A 251 -9.35 -6.84 -10.23
CA THR A 251 -8.90 -6.33 -8.94
C THR A 251 -10.06 -5.68 -8.20
N PHE A 252 -10.21 -6.03 -6.93
CA PHE A 252 -11.12 -5.38 -6.01
C PHE A 252 -10.34 -4.87 -4.80
N GLU A 253 -10.54 -3.60 -4.44
CA GLU A 253 -9.82 -2.95 -3.36
C GLU A 253 -10.80 -2.29 -2.39
N ILE A 254 -10.50 -2.42 -1.10
CA ILE A 254 -11.15 -1.71 -0.01
C ILE A 254 -10.06 -0.91 0.68
N THR A 255 -10.16 0.41 0.60
CA THR A 255 -9.17 1.30 1.18
C THR A 255 -9.83 2.35 2.05
N ASN A 256 -9.04 3.03 2.86
CA ASN A 256 -9.49 4.24 3.52
C ASN A 256 -9.84 5.28 2.44
N GLY A 257 -10.78 6.18 2.73
CA GLY A 257 -11.13 7.31 1.86
C GLY A 257 -10.52 8.59 2.37
N GLN A 258 -9.19 8.68 2.32
CA GLN A 258 -8.40 9.80 2.83
C GLN A 258 -7.82 10.65 1.69
N ASN A 259 -8.58 10.80 0.60
CA ASN A 259 -8.21 11.62 -0.54
C ASN A 259 -8.92 12.97 -0.49
N GLU A 260 -8.19 14.01 -0.09
CA GLU A 260 -8.74 15.36 0.14
C GLU A 260 -9.44 16.01 -1.08
N VAL A 261 -9.25 15.47 -2.29
CA VAL A 261 -9.83 16.02 -3.53
C VAL A 261 -11.22 15.44 -3.83
N SER A 262 -11.34 14.11 -3.97
CA SER A 262 -12.60 13.47 -4.35
C SER A 262 -13.28 12.66 -3.24
N PHE A 263 -12.53 12.27 -2.20
CA PHE A 263 -12.99 11.35 -1.16
C PHE A 263 -12.46 11.74 0.21
N ASP A 264 -13.19 12.61 0.91
CA ASP A 264 -12.89 13.02 2.28
C ASP A 264 -13.90 12.39 3.24
N GLY A 265 -13.76 11.08 3.44
CA GLY A 265 -14.52 10.33 4.45
C GLY A 265 -14.01 10.71 5.83
N GLY A 266 -14.75 11.57 6.53
CA GLY A 266 -14.32 12.15 7.82
C GLY A 266 -14.24 11.13 8.96
N ASP A 267 -14.83 9.94 8.77
CA ASP A 267 -14.89 8.86 9.74
C ASP A 267 -14.08 7.63 9.32
N SER A 268 -13.63 6.83 10.30
CA SER A 268 -12.76 5.67 10.06
C SER A 268 -13.42 4.49 9.33
N ASP A 269 -14.74 4.49 9.19
CA ASP A 269 -15.54 3.49 8.49
C ASP A 269 -15.99 3.92 7.08
N ASP A 270 -15.61 5.13 6.65
CA ASP A 270 -15.85 5.64 5.31
C ASP A 270 -14.85 5.07 4.29
N PHE A 271 -15.04 3.80 3.93
CA PHE A 271 -14.17 3.12 2.98
C PHE A 271 -14.42 3.54 1.53
N LEU A 272 -13.32 3.56 0.76
CA LEU A 272 -13.32 3.53 -0.69
C LEU A 272 -13.40 2.09 -1.19
N TYR A 273 -14.21 1.90 -2.23
CA TYR A 273 -14.32 0.64 -2.93
C TYR A 273 -13.92 0.85 -4.38
N LEU A 274 -12.90 0.12 -4.81
CA LEU A 274 -12.42 0.16 -6.18
C LEU A 274 -12.58 -1.18 -6.86
N LEU A 275 -13.01 -1.13 -8.11
CA LEU A 275 -13.01 -2.27 -9.03
C LEU A 275 -12.19 -1.89 -10.26
N HIS A 276 -11.23 -2.74 -10.64
CA HIS A 276 -10.49 -2.60 -11.89
C HIS A 276 -10.53 -3.92 -12.66
N LEU A 277 -10.89 -3.83 -13.94
CA LEU A 277 -10.88 -4.94 -14.87
C LEU A 277 -9.87 -4.66 -15.96
N LYS A 278 -8.88 -5.53 -16.08
CA LYS A 278 -7.83 -5.48 -17.10
C LYS A 278 -7.97 -6.68 -18.04
N ASN A 279 -7.92 -6.43 -19.34
CA ASN A 279 -8.04 -7.47 -20.36
C ASN A 279 -6.99 -7.28 -21.46
N PHE A 280 -6.30 -8.34 -21.82
CA PHE A 280 -5.32 -8.36 -22.90
C PHE A 280 -5.82 -9.19 -24.08
N PHE A 281 -5.72 -8.60 -25.27
CA PHE A 281 -6.07 -9.23 -26.53
C PHE A 281 -4.85 -9.27 -27.44
N ASP A 282 -4.38 -10.46 -27.77
CA ASP A 282 -3.34 -10.61 -28.78
C ASP A 282 -3.93 -10.39 -30.18
N LEU A 283 -3.60 -9.25 -30.78
CA LEU A 283 -4.04 -8.91 -32.13
C LEU A 283 -3.20 -9.66 -33.18
N THR A 284 -1.89 -9.77 -32.91
CA THR A 284 -0.92 -10.52 -33.71
C THR A 284 0.17 -11.07 -32.78
N PRO A 285 1.07 -11.97 -33.23
CA PRO A 285 2.17 -12.46 -32.41
C PRO A 285 3.13 -11.39 -31.86
N ASN A 286 3.10 -10.17 -32.41
CA ASN A 286 3.95 -9.05 -32.01
C ASN A 286 3.15 -7.81 -31.57
N ALA A 287 1.83 -7.92 -31.40
CA ALA A 287 0.99 -6.80 -31.03
C ALA A 287 -0.14 -7.25 -30.13
N THR A 288 -0.19 -6.67 -28.93
CA THR A 288 -1.22 -6.90 -27.92
C THR A 288 -1.93 -5.59 -27.66
N LEU A 289 -3.26 -5.67 -27.54
CA LEU A 289 -4.12 -4.58 -27.10
C LEU A 289 -4.48 -4.82 -25.64
N GLU A 290 -4.30 -3.80 -24.81
CA GLU A 290 -4.68 -3.82 -23.40
C GLU A 290 -5.90 -2.91 -23.22
N LEU A 291 -6.97 -3.42 -22.61
CA LEU A 291 -8.14 -2.63 -22.24
C LEU A 291 -8.28 -2.65 -20.71
N GLY A 292 -8.40 -1.46 -20.10
CA GLY A 292 -8.67 -1.29 -18.68
C GLY A 292 -9.98 -0.55 -18.44
N LEU A 293 -10.73 -1.02 -17.45
CA LEU A 293 -11.93 -0.38 -16.91
C LEU A 293 -11.76 -0.22 -15.41
N SER A 294 -11.93 0.98 -14.90
CA SER A 294 -11.85 1.28 -13.46
C SER A 294 -13.10 1.99 -12.97
N GLY A 295 -13.52 1.67 -11.76
CA GLY A 295 -14.54 2.40 -11.04
C GLY A 295 -14.18 2.47 -9.57
N VAL A 296 -14.30 3.66 -8.97
CA VAL A 296 -14.08 3.88 -7.54
C VAL A 296 -15.23 4.69 -6.95
N THR A 297 -15.60 4.36 -5.72
CA THR A 297 -16.66 5.05 -5.00
C THR A 297 -16.41 5.07 -3.50
N GLY A 298 -16.72 6.20 -2.87
CA GLY A 298 -16.62 6.40 -1.44
C GLY A 298 -17.21 7.74 -1.03
N VAL A 299 -17.25 7.98 0.27
CA VAL A 299 -17.79 9.20 0.85
C VAL A 299 -16.91 10.39 0.45
N ASN A 300 -17.54 11.54 0.21
CA ASN A 300 -16.84 12.77 -0.17
C ASN A 300 -17.21 13.97 0.70
N ASP A 301 -17.96 13.76 1.79
CA ASP A 301 -18.17 14.78 2.80
C ASP A 301 -17.89 14.23 4.20
N PRO A 302 -17.28 15.02 5.10
CA PRO A 302 -17.05 14.62 6.49
C PRO A 302 -18.33 14.33 7.29
N ALA A 303 -19.50 14.58 6.71
CA ALA A 303 -20.79 14.30 7.32
C ALA A 303 -21.32 12.89 6.97
N GLY A 304 -20.66 12.13 6.09
CA GLY A 304 -21.05 10.78 5.68
C GLY A 304 -22.32 10.71 4.83
N LYS A 305 -22.73 11.82 4.19
CA LYS A 305 -24.02 11.94 3.49
C LYS A 305 -23.90 11.88 1.98
N GLN A 306 -22.75 12.25 1.44
CA GLN A 306 -22.53 12.34 0.02
C GLN A 306 -21.49 11.31 -0.41
N ARG A 307 -21.64 10.85 -1.66
CA ARG A 307 -20.79 9.83 -2.23
C ARG A 307 -20.34 10.23 -3.63
N SER A 308 -19.05 10.11 -3.87
CA SER A 308 -18.45 10.28 -5.18
C SER A 308 -18.39 8.95 -5.93
N PHE A 309 -18.47 9.04 -7.25
CA PHE A 309 -18.26 7.93 -8.17
C PHE A 309 -17.37 8.43 -9.29
N VAL A 310 -16.23 7.78 -9.50
CA VAL A 310 -15.30 8.09 -10.58
C VAL A 310 -15.09 6.82 -11.40
N GLU A 311 -15.27 6.93 -12.70
CA GLU A 311 -15.15 5.83 -13.65
C GLU A 311 -14.15 6.18 -14.74
N GLY A 312 -13.35 5.21 -15.16
CA GLY A 312 -12.25 5.40 -16.10
C GLY A 312 -12.16 4.25 -17.09
N ILE A 313 -11.72 4.59 -18.31
CA ILE A 313 -11.36 3.63 -19.36
C ILE A 313 -9.97 4.00 -19.86
N ASP A 314 -9.08 3.01 -19.91
CA ASP A 314 -7.72 3.17 -20.39
C ASP A 314 -7.38 2.09 -21.44
N LEU A 315 -6.47 2.43 -22.35
CA LEU A 315 -6.08 1.66 -23.54
C LEU A 315 -4.55 1.54 -23.61
#